data_AF-A0A1F4Y3Z1-F1
#
_entry.id   AF-A0A1F4Y3Z1-F1
#
_cell.length_a   1.000
_cell.length_b   1.000
_cell.length_c   1.000
_cell.angle_alpha   90.00
_cell.angle_beta   90.00
_cell.angle_gamma   90.00
#
_symmetry.space_group_name_H-M   'P 1'
#
loop_
_entity.id
_entity.type
_entity.pdbx_description
1 polymer ?
#
loop_
_entity_poly.entity_id
_entity_poly.type
_entity_poly.pdbx_seq_one_letter_code
_entity_poly.pdbx_strand_id
1 'polypeptide(L)'
;MKKLILLAVALAVLVGGYVIYINYRSVPTDVPQSGRSMDIESYVRSRISDLSPTKEQLGGTFYVTEIESHGGAGTVQYEDGHNAYTADFTYRITREGQPIVDSFVIRSN
;
A
#
# COMPACT_ATOMS: atom_id res chain seq x y z
N MET A 1 -45.26 -27.25 -28.69
CA MET A 1 -45.21 -26.90 -27.26
C MET A 1 -43.79 -26.99 -26.68
N LYS A 2 -43.11 -28.15 -26.67
CA LYS A 2 -41.74 -28.29 -26.12
C LYS A 2 -40.70 -27.33 -26.74
N LYS A 3 -40.76 -27.10 -28.07
CA LYS A 3 -39.87 -26.16 -28.78
C LYS A 3 -40.06 -24.69 -28.36
N LEU A 4 -41.30 -24.30 -27.99
CA LEU A 4 -41.61 -22.94 -27.52
C LEU A 4 -41.07 -22.71 -26.09
N ILE A 5 -41.12 -23.75 -25.25
CA ILE A 5 -40.57 -23.72 -23.89
C ILE A 5 -39.04 -23.59 -23.94
N LEU A 6 -38.36 -24.35 -24.81
CA LEU A 6 -36.90 -24.25 -24.97
C LEU A 6 -36.47 -22.86 -25.47
N LEU A 7 -37.25 -22.24 -26.36
CA LEU A 7 -36.97 -20.89 -26.86
C LEU A 7 -37.12 -19.83 -25.77
N ALA A 8 -38.15 -19.95 -24.92
CA ALA A 8 -38.37 -19.05 -23.80
C ALA A 8 -37.24 -19.15 -22.74
N VAL A 9 -36.75 -20.36 -22.46
CA VAL A 9 -35.62 -20.56 -21.53
C VAL A 9 -34.33 -20.00 -22.10
N ALA A 10 -34.04 -20.25 -23.38
CA ALA A 10 -32.86 -19.68 -24.03
C ALA A 10 -32.88 -18.15 -24.03
N LEU A 11 -34.04 -17.54 -24.25
CA LEU A 11 -34.21 -16.10 -24.18
C LEU A 11 -33.98 -15.56 -22.77
N ALA A 12 -34.51 -16.24 -21.74
CA ALA A 12 -34.32 -15.84 -20.34
C ALA A 12 -32.84 -15.92 -19.91
N VAL A 13 -32.10 -16.93 -20.39
CA VAL A 13 -30.65 -17.05 -20.12
C VAL A 13 -29.85 -15.96 -20.85
N LEU A 14 -30.21 -15.63 -22.09
CA LEU A 14 -29.56 -14.54 -22.84
C LEU A 14 -29.83 -13.19 -22.20
N VAL A 15 -31.07 -12.93 -21.78
CA VAL A 15 -31.45 -11.69 -21.08
C VAL A 15 -30.77 -11.62 -19.71
N GLY A 16 -30.78 -12.70 -18.93
CA GLY A 16 -30.11 -12.77 -17.64
C GLY A 16 -28.59 -12.55 -17.77
N GLY A 17 -27.95 -13.22 -18.74
CA GLY A 17 -26.53 -13.05 -19.04
C GLY A 17 -26.19 -11.64 -19.51
N TYR A 18 -27.05 -11.02 -20.33
CA TYR A 18 -26.89 -9.64 -20.77
C TYR A 18 -27.02 -8.65 -19.61
N VAL A 19 -28.01 -8.82 -18.74
CA VAL A 19 -28.21 -7.98 -17.53
C VAL A 19 -27.03 -8.12 -16.57
N ILE A 20 -26.53 -9.34 -16.38
CA ILE A 20 -25.31 -9.60 -15.61
C ILE A 20 -24.11 -8.88 -16.26
N TYR A 21 -23.91 -9.05 -17.56
CA TYR A 21 -22.81 -8.44 -18.29
C TYR A 21 -22.80 -6.90 -18.21
N ILE A 22 -23.96 -6.24 -18.33
CA ILE A 22 -24.05 -4.77 -18.18
C ILE A 22 -23.80 -4.32 -16.74
N ASN A 23 -24.19 -5.12 -15.73
CA ASN A 23 -23.95 -4.80 -14.32
C ASN A 23 -22.48 -5.05 -13.90
N TYR A 24 -21.79 -5.97 -14.56
CA TYR A 24 -20.35 -6.22 -14.40
C TYR A 24 -19.47 -5.32 -15.25
N ARG A 25 -20.02 -4.39 -16.05
CA ARG A 25 -19.24 -3.27 -16.62
C ARG A 25 -18.77 -2.42 -15.45
N SER A 26 -17.57 -2.76 -15.01
CA SER A 26 -16.74 -2.12 -14.03
C SER A 26 -17.15 -0.67 -13.83
N VAL A 27 -17.60 -0.36 -12.61
CA VAL A 27 -17.47 0.98 -12.05
C VAL A 27 -16.08 1.45 -12.45
N PRO A 28 -15.92 2.46 -13.32
CA PRO A 28 -14.63 3.07 -13.54
C PRO A 28 -14.19 3.53 -12.17
N THR A 29 -13.23 2.82 -11.58
CA THR A 29 -12.68 3.22 -10.29
C THR A 29 -11.60 4.26 -10.56
N ASP A 30 -11.90 5.20 -11.45
CA ASP A 30 -11.28 6.51 -11.44
C ASP A 30 -12.14 7.40 -10.55
N VAL A 31 -12.27 6.98 -9.29
CA VAL A 31 -12.41 7.97 -8.23
C VAL A 31 -11.11 8.75 -8.32
N PRO A 32 -11.13 10.07 -8.57
CA PRO A 32 -9.91 10.86 -8.43
C PRO A 32 -9.46 10.59 -7.00
N GLN A 33 -8.33 9.90 -6.85
CA GLN A 33 -7.80 9.56 -5.53
C GLN A 33 -7.26 10.86 -4.94
N SER A 34 -8.18 11.74 -4.53
CA SER A 34 -7.92 12.85 -3.64
C SER A 34 -7.08 12.30 -2.50
N GLY A 35 -5.83 12.76 -2.43
CA GLY A 35 -4.78 12.39 -1.49
C GLY A 35 -5.19 11.42 -0.39
N ARG A 36 -4.90 10.12 -0.57
CA ARG A 36 -4.77 9.25 0.60
C ARG A 36 -3.54 9.75 1.35
N SER A 37 -3.76 10.50 2.44
CA SER A 37 -2.73 10.79 3.43
C SER A 37 -2.19 9.44 3.92
N MET A 38 -0.94 9.13 3.57
CA MET A 38 -0.23 7.98 4.12
C MET A 38 0.31 8.39 5.48
N ASP A 39 0.09 7.57 6.51
CA ASP A 39 0.71 7.83 7.80
C ASP A 39 2.24 7.65 7.73
N ILE A 40 2.98 8.38 8.57
CA ILE A 40 4.44 8.36 8.58
C ILE A 40 4.99 6.95 8.84
N GLU A 41 4.36 6.14 9.70
CA GLU A 41 4.87 4.80 9.98
C GLU A 41 4.73 3.88 8.78
N SER A 42 3.61 4.00 8.06
CA SER A 42 3.38 3.29 6.80
C SER A 42 4.39 3.72 5.73
N TYR A 43 4.69 5.01 5.65
CA TYR A 43 5.70 5.54 4.73
C TYR A 43 7.08 4.95 5.02
N VAL A 44 7.55 5.04 6.26
CA VAL A 44 8.86 4.51 6.66
C VAL A 44 8.93 3.02 6.41
N ARG A 45 7.90 2.24 6.76
CA ARG A 45 7.83 0.79 6.48
C ARG A 45 8.01 0.48 4.99
N SER A 46 7.33 1.22 4.12
CA SER A 46 7.37 0.97 2.67
C SER A 46 8.65 1.47 1.98
N ARG A 47 9.39 2.39 2.62
CA ARG A 47 10.57 3.04 2.06
C ARG A 47 11.85 2.74 2.84
N ILE A 48 11.85 1.81 3.79
CA ILE A 48 12.96 1.60 4.72
C ILE A 48 14.30 1.32 4.00
N SER A 49 14.26 0.56 2.90
CA SER A 49 15.42 0.30 2.03
C SER A 49 16.02 1.55 1.38
N ASP A 50 15.17 2.54 1.07
CA ASP A 50 15.62 3.82 0.49
C ASP A 50 16.09 4.79 1.55
N LEU A 51 15.46 4.77 2.73
CA LEU A 51 15.74 5.68 3.85
C LEU A 51 17.04 5.31 4.58
N SER A 52 17.37 4.02 4.62
CA SER A 52 18.57 3.54 5.31
C SER A 52 19.85 4.07 4.64
N PRO A 53 20.80 4.66 5.40
CA PRO A 53 22.09 5.10 4.87
C PRO A 53 23.05 3.93 4.57
N THR A 54 22.72 2.74 5.05
CA THR A 54 23.43 1.48 4.74
C THR A 54 22.58 0.61 3.81
N LYS A 55 23.22 -0.24 3.02
CA LYS A 55 22.58 -1.19 2.10
C LYS A 55 22.39 -2.56 2.73
N GLU A 56 21.37 -3.25 2.25
CA GLU A 56 21.11 -4.66 2.56
C GLU A 56 22.26 -5.55 2.12
N GLN A 57 22.42 -6.67 2.82
CA GLN A 57 23.46 -7.66 2.55
C GLN A 57 22.88 -8.98 2.05
N LEU A 58 23.69 -9.70 1.25
CA LEU A 58 23.46 -11.10 0.84
C LEU A 58 22.09 -11.42 0.21
N GLY A 59 21.44 -10.41 -0.38
CA GLY A 59 20.12 -10.57 -1.01
C GLY A 59 18.94 -10.46 -0.04
N GLY A 60 19.17 -10.02 1.20
CA GLY A 60 18.12 -9.59 2.12
C GLY A 60 17.39 -8.34 1.63
N THR A 61 16.25 -8.05 2.23
CA THR A 61 15.51 -6.79 2.03
C THR A 61 15.19 -6.24 3.41
N PHE A 62 15.45 -4.94 3.62
CA PHE A 62 15.11 -4.34 4.91
C PHE A 62 13.60 -4.40 5.15
N TYR A 63 13.22 -4.78 6.35
CA TYR A 63 11.86 -4.68 6.86
C TYR A 63 11.87 -4.13 8.28
N VAL A 64 10.82 -3.39 8.61
CA VAL A 64 10.66 -2.75 9.92
C VAL A 64 10.09 -3.76 10.92
N THR A 65 10.77 -3.92 12.05
CA THR A 65 10.35 -4.77 13.18
C THR A 65 9.54 -3.98 14.20
N GLU A 66 9.97 -2.76 14.50
CA GLU A 66 9.30 -1.85 15.45
C GLU A 66 9.44 -0.40 14.98
N ILE A 67 8.42 0.42 15.22
CA ILE A 67 8.45 1.85 14.89
C ILE A 67 7.54 2.61 15.84
N GLU A 68 8.03 3.76 16.28
CA GLU A 68 7.27 4.74 17.05
C GLU A 68 7.50 6.12 16.45
N SER A 69 6.44 6.92 16.34
CA SER A 69 6.56 8.29 15.85
C SER A 69 5.67 9.25 16.64
N HIS A 70 6.21 10.42 16.97
CA HIS A 70 5.48 11.48 17.64
C HIS A 70 6.09 12.85 17.36
N GLY A 71 5.26 13.86 17.13
CA GLY A 71 5.70 15.26 17.09
C GLY A 71 6.76 15.59 16.01
N GLY A 72 6.76 14.90 14.86
CA GLY A 72 7.72 15.13 13.78
C GLY A 72 9.07 14.42 13.94
N ALA A 73 9.18 13.53 14.94
CA ALA A 73 10.33 12.63 15.10
C ALA A 73 9.86 11.20 15.35
N GLY A 74 10.75 10.24 15.15
CA GLY A 74 10.48 8.85 15.46
C GLY A 74 11.75 8.01 15.56
N THR A 75 11.58 6.82 16.09
CA THR A 75 12.61 5.78 16.16
C THR A 75 12.08 4.54 15.46
N VAL A 76 12.94 3.89 14.69
CA VAL A 76 12.61 2.68 13.94
C VAL A 76 13.67 1.62 14.15
N GLN A 77 13.23 0.38 14.38
CA GLN A 77 14.04 -0.81 14.34
C GLN A 77 13.74 -1.59 13.05
N TYR A 78 14.79 -2.02 12.36
CA TYR A 78 14.67 -2.70 11.09
C TYR A 78 15.86 -3.63 10.84
N GLU A 79 15.64 -4.65 10.02
CA GLU A 79 16.66 -5.65 9.71
C GLU A 79 16.48 -6.23 8.30
N ASP A 80 17.54 -6.84 7.76
CA ASP A 80 17.53 -7.55 6.46
C ASP A 80 17.69 -9.07 6.62
N GLY A 81 17.61 -9.57 7.87
CA GLY A 81 17.89 -10.96 8.23
C GLY A 81 19.37 -11.26 8.52
N HIS A 82 20.28 -10.30 8.28
CA HIS A 82 21.70 -10.42 8.60
C HIS A 82 22.15 -9.36 9.61
N ASN A 83 21.72 -8.12 9.42
CA ASN A 83 22.01 -6.98 10.29
C ASN A 83 20.71 -6.38 10.79
N ALA A 84 20.73 -5.97 12.06
CA ALA A 84 19.65 -5.21 12.69
C ALA A 84 20.15 -3.82 13.07
N TYR A 85 19.31 -2.82 12.85
CA TYR A 85 19.62 -1.42 13.09
C TYR A 85 18.50 -0.76 13.89
N THR A 86 18.89 0.21 14.71
CA THR A 86 17.98 1.21 15.27
C THR A 86 18.36 2.57 14.70
N ALA A 87 17.39 3.30 14.17
CA ALA A 87 17.60 4.62 13.62
C ALA A 87 16.61 5.64 14.17
N ASP A 88 17.06 6.87 14.29
CA ASP A 88 16.23 8.04 14.57
C ASP A 88 15.95 8.78 13.27
N PHE A 89 14.73 9.25 13.11
CA PHE A 89 14.32 10.02 11.94
C PHE A 89 13.50 11.24 12.33
N THR A 90 13.58 12.29 11.52
CA THR A 90 12.69 13.45 11.59
C THR A 90 11.85 13.53 10.34
N TYR A 91 10.64 14.04 10.48
CA TYR A 91 9.70 14.12 9.38
C TYR A 91 8.75 15.32 9.51
N ARG A 92 8.13 15.63 8.38
CA ARG A 92 7.11 16.67 8.27
C ARG A 92 5.97 16.20 7.38
N ILE A 93 4.77 16.69 7.67
CA ILE A 93 3.59 16.44 6.85
C ILE A 93 3.38 17.62 5.90
N THR A 94 3.22 17.35 4.60
CA THR A 94 2.93 18.38 3.61
C THR A 94 1.49 18.90 3.76
N ARG A 95 1.17 19.99 3.04
CA ARG A 95 -0.21 20.52 2.99
C ARG A 95 -1.21 19.51 2.42
N GLU A 96 -0.74 18.51 1.67
CA GLU A 96 -1.54 17.43 1.09
C GLU A 96 -1.65 16.21 2.00
N GLY A 97 -1.09 16.28 3.23
CA GLY A 97 -1.11 15.15 4.16
C GLY A 97 -0.09 14.07 3.84
N GLN A 98 0.93 14.35 3.01
CA GLN A 98 1.97 13.38 2.68
C GLN A 98 3.18 13.54 3.62
N PRO A 99 3.70 12.44 4.20
CA PRO A 99 4.89 12.48 5.03
C PRO A 99 6.16 12.62 4.16
N ILE A 100 7.10 13.42 4.63
CA ILE A 100 8.45 13.54 4.08
C ILE A 100 9.42 13.35 5.23
N VAL A 101 10.36 12.41 5.09
CA VAL A 101 11.46 12.21 6.04
C VAL A 101 12.59 13.19 5.69
N ASP A 102 12.96 14.03 6.64
CA ASP A 102 13.99 15.06 6.48
C ASP A 102 15.38 14.54 6.90
N SER A 103 15.42 13.66 7.90
CA SER A 103 16.65 13.02 8.36
C SER A 103 16.42 11.57 8.77
N PHE A 104 17.43 10.72 8.58
CA PHE A 104 17.41 9.31 8.99
C PHE A 104 18.84 8.92 9.40
N VAL A 105 19.04 8.62 10.68
CA VAL A 105 20.37 8.41 11.27
C VAL A 105 20.39 7.13 12.10
N ILE A 106 21.25 6.19 11.74
CA ILE A 106 21.46 4.96 12.51
C ILE A 106 22.19 5.30 13.81
N ARG A 107 21.68 4.83 14.94
CA ARG A 107 22.33 4.98 16.24
C ARG A 107 23.65 4.22 16.23
N SER A 108 24.73 4.90 16.59
CA SER A 108 26.00 4.23 16.89
C SER A 108 25.87 3.61 18.27
N ASN A 109 26.12 2.31 18.36
CA ASN A 109 26.20 1.60 19.64
C ASN A 109 27.59 1.78 20.27
#